data_AF-A0A929C6E3-F1
#
_entry.id   AF-A0A929C6E3-F1
#
_cell.length_a   1.000
_cell.length_b   1.000
_cell.length_c   1.000
_cell.angle_alpha   90.00
_cell.angle_beta   90.00
_cell.angle_gamma   90.00
#
_symmetry.space_group_name_H-M   'P 1'
#
loop_
_entity.id
_entity.type
_entity.pdbx_description
1 polymer ?
#
loop_
_entity_poly.entity_id
_entity_poly.type
_entity_poly.pdbx_seq_one_letter_code
_entity_poly.pdbx_strand_id
1 'polypeptide(L)'
;MNSLLIASIALALFIVCPRMAGMVNVIANATQVNLITVTVIGTLISLPLIVLMVIIFNHYGLWAALAFAVFTDILAAVVMGATSWKSSFETFIIAISVIIGIRVATLISAKMTW
;
A
#
# COMPACT_ATOMS: atom_id res chain seq x y z
N MET A 1 -0.27 30.73 1.11
CA MET A 1 -0.82 29.39 0.77
C MET A 1 -0.49 28.46 1.93
N ASN A 2 -1.50 27.91 2.60
CA ASN A 2 -1.32 27.16 3.85
C ASN A 2 -0.46 25.91 3.62
N SER A 3 0.61 25.76 4.41
CA SER A 3 1.48 24.58 4.46
C SER A 3 0.71 23.26 4.54
N LEU A 4 -0.43 23.27 5.23
CA LEU A 4 -1.36 22.14 5.32
C LEU A 4 -1.83 21.64 3.95
N LEU A 5 -2.13 22.56 3.02
CA LEU A 5 -2.68 22.22 1.71
C LEU A 5 -1.60 21.61 0.82
N ILE A 6 -0.37 22.16 0.87
CA ILE A 6 0.79 21.61 0.16
C ILE A 6 1.14 20.21 0.68
N ALA A 7 1.17 20.02 2.01
CA ALA A 7 1.43 18.72 2.62
C ALA A 7 0.36 17.68 2.28
N SER A 8 -0.92 18.09 2.26
CA SER A 8 -2.04 17.21 1.90
C SER A 8 -1.95 16.76 0.44
N ILE A 9 -1.61 17.68 -0.48
CA ILE A 9 -1.42 17.34 -1.90
C ILE A 9 -0.23 16.39 -2.07
N ALA A 10 0.89 16.66 -1.40
CA ALA A 10 2.06 15.79 -1.47
C ALA A 10 1.74 14.37 -0.98
N LEU A 11 1.04 14.25 0.15
CA LEU A 11 0.59 12.95 0.67
C LEU A 11 -0.35 12.25 -0.31
N ALA A 12 -1.28 12.97 -0.93
CA ALA A 12 -2.18 12.40 -1.93
C ALA A 12 -1.42 11.81 -3.14
N LEU A 13 -0.34 12.45 -3.58
CA LEU A 13 0.53 11.93 -4.64
C LEU A 13 1.31 10.68 -4.18
N PHE A 14 1.73 10.62 -2.92
CA PHE A 14 2.41 9.44 -2.36
C PHE A 14 1.47 8.23 -2.17
N ILE A 15 0.17 8.45 -2.00
CA ILE A 15 -0.82 7.35 -1.93
C ILE A 15 -0.87 6.60 -3.27
N VAL A 16 -0.69 7.32 -4.40
CA VAL A 16 -0.58 6.71 -5.72
C VAL A 16 0.80 6.08 -5.86
N CYS A 17 0.88 4.78 -5.56
CA CYS A 17 2.12 4.02 -5.55
C CYS A 17 2.13 2.94 -6.64
N PRO A 18 3.31 2.53 -7.14
CA PRO A 18 3.43 1.46 -8.14
C PRO A 18 2.81 0.14 -7.66
N ARG A 19 2.76 -0.07 -6.33
CA ARG A 19 2.07 -1.20 -5.73
C ARG A 19 0.58 -1.21 -6.04
N MET A 20 -0.10 -0.08 -5.92
CA MET A 20 -1.54 0.02 -6.23
C MET A 20 -1.82 -0.32 -7.69
N ALA A 21 -0.99 0.18 -8.61
CA ALA A 21 -1.11 -0.14 -10.03
C ALA A 21 -0.95 -1.64 -10.31
N GLY A 22 0.02 -2.29 -9.66
CA GLY A 22 0.20 -3.74 -9.75
C GLY A 22 -1.03 -4.51 -9.26
N MET A 23 -1.60 -4.12 -8.12
CA MET A 23 -2.79 -4.78 -7.55
C MET A 23 -4.04 -4.57 -8.41
N VAL A 24 -4.21 -3.40 -9.02
CA VAL A 24 -5.33 -3.14 -9.95
C VAL A 24 -5.25 -4.09 -11.15
N ASN A 25 -4.06 -4.34 -11.70
CA ASN A 25 -3.89 -5.32 -12.78
C ASN A 25 -4.22 -6.75 -12.33
N VAL A 26 -3.77 -7.15 -11.14
CA VAL A 26 -4.07 -8.45 -10.55
C VAL A 26 -5.60 -8.62 -10.36
N ILE A 27 -6.27 -7.62 -9.81
CA ILE A 27 -7.72 -7.60 -9.62
C ILE A 27 -8.45 -7.62 -10.97
N ALA A 28 -8.00 -6.86 -11.97
CA ALA A 28 -8.58 -6.89 -13.32
C ALA A 28 -8.55 -8.28 -13.95
N ASN A 29 -7.44 -9.00 -13.77
CA ASN A 29 -7.28 -10.35 -14.30
C ASN A 29 -8.09 -11.38 -13.51
N ALA A 30 -8.26 -11.16 -12.20
CA ALA A 30 -9.02 -12.05 -11.33
C ALA A 30 -10.54 -11.81 -11.35
N THR A 31 -10.98 -10.59 -11.70
CA THR A 31 -12.39 -10.19 -11.63
C THR A 31 -12.83 -9.39 -12.86
N GLN A 32 -13.94 -9.78 -13.47
CA GLN A 32 -14.54 -9.11 -14.64
C GLN A 32 -15.38 -7.87 -14.25
N VAL A 33 -15.00 -7.14 -13.20
CA VAL A 33 -15.69 -5.94 -12.73
C VAL A 33 -15.02 -4.67 -13.24
N ASN A 34 -15.79 -3.57 -13.28
CA ASN A 34 -15.28 -2.26 -13.67
C ASN A 34 -14.20 -1.78 -12.70
N LEU A 35 -12.97 -1.66 -13.21
CA LEU A 35 -11.78 -1.26 -12.45
C LEU A 35 -11.89 0.11 -11.80
N ILE A 36 -12.57 1.06 -12.46
CA ILE A 36 -12.74 2.42 -11.94
C ILE A 36 -13.64 2.36 -10.70
N THR A 37 -14.75 1.63 -10.78
CA THR A 37 -15.67 1.46 -9.65
C THR A 37 -15.00 0.78 -8.47
N VAL A 38 -14.25 -0.31 -8.71
CA VAL A 38 -13.50 -1.01 -7.66
C VAL A 38 -12.45 -0.09 -7.03
N THR A 39 -11.75 0.71 -7.84
CA THR A 39 -10.75 1.65 -7.34
C THR A 39 -11.38 2.74 -6.47
N VAL A 40 -12.49 3.34 -6.91
CA VAL A 40 -13.19 4.41 -6.16
C VAL A 40 -13.75 3.88 -4.83
N ILE A 41 -14.41 2.71 -4.85
CA ILE A 41 -14.94 2.11 -3.63
C ILE A 41 -13.80 1.67 -2.71
N GLY A 42 -12.76 1.05 -3.27
CA GLY A 42 -11.59 0.59 -2.53
C GLY A 42 -10.82 1.73 -1.86
N THR A 43 -10.66 2.88 -2.51
CA THR A 43 -10.01 4.06 -1.91
C THR A 43 -10.84 4.68 -0.80
N LEU A 44 -12.17 4.67 -0.94
CA LEU A 44 -13.07 5.18 0.10
C LEU A 44 -13.01 4.28 1.36
N ILE A 45 -12.92 2.96 1.16
CA ILE A 45 -12.71 1.98 2.23
C ILE A 45 -11.29 2.08 2.81
N SER A 46 -10.27 2.41 2.02
CA SER A 46 -8.89 2.48 2.49
C SER A 46 -8.59 3.74 3.31
N LEU A 47 -9.37 4.81 3.14
CA LEU A 47 -9.20 6.07 3.86
C LEU A 47 -9.12 5.90 5.40
N PRO A 48 -10.04 5.19 6.08
CA PRO A 48 -9.91 4.92 7.51
C PRO A 48 -8.68 4.07 7.86
N LEU A 49 -8.27 3.13 7.00
CA LEU A 49 -7.06 2.30 7.22
C LEU A 49 -5.79 3.15 7.12
N ILE A 50 -5.74 4.12 6.20
CA ILE A 50 -4.62 5.05 6.06
C ILE A 50 -4.51 5.91 7.32
N VAL A 51 -5.63 6.45 7.81
CA VAL A 51 -5.64 7.23 9.06
C VAL A 51 -5.16 6.36 10.23
N LEU A 52 -5.64 5.13 10.33
CA LEU A 52 -5.19 4.18 11.36
C LEU A 52 -3.68 3.90 11.28
N MET A 53 -3.14 3.70 10.07
CA MET A 53 -1.71 3.52 9.86
C MET A 53 -0.90 4.72 10.34
N VAL A 54 -1.38 5.95 10.08
CA VAL A 54 -0.72 7.18 10.56
C VAL A 54 -0.78 7.29 12.08
N ILE A 55 -1.90 6.92 12.71
CA ILE A 55 -2.02 6.88 14.17
C ILE A 55 -1.04 5.85 14.76
N ILE A 56 -0.94 4.66 14.18
CA ILE A 56 0.01 3.62 14.59
C ILE A 56 1.45 4.13 14.43
N PHE A 57 1.77 4.77 13.30
CA PHE A 57 3.07 5.35 13.06
C PHE A 57 3.44 6.40 14.11
N ASN A 58 2.49 7.27 14.47
CA ASN A 58 2.71 8.33 15.45
C ASN A 58 2.94 7.78 16.87
N HIS A 59 2.25 6.69 17.25
CA HIS A 59 2.36 6.10 18.59
C HIS A 59 3.49 5.08 18.76
N TYR A 60 3.73 4.25 17.74
CA TYR A 60 4.59 3.07 17.82
C TYR A 60 5.77 3.10 16.83
N GLY A 61 5.86 4.16 16.01
CA GLY A 61 6.94 4.39 15.08
C GLY A 61 6.85 3.59 13.77
N LEU A 62 7.91 3.70 12.97
CA LEU A 62 7.99 3.15 11.61
C LEU A 62 7.78 1.63 11.56
N TRP A 63 8.36 0.89 12.50
CA TRP A 63 8.31 -0.58 12.52
C TRP A 63 6.89 -1.11 12.72
N ALA A 64 6.10 -0.47 13.58
CA ALA A 64 4.72 -0.87 13.82
C ALA A 64 3.82 -0.54 12.62
N ALA A 65 4.02 0.62 11.99
CA ALA A 65 3.30 0.96 10.76
C ALA A 65 3.60 -0.02 9.62
N LEU A 66 4.87 -0.42 9.48
CA LEU A 66 5.28 -1.47 8.53
C LEU A 66 4.62 -2.81 8.85
N ALA A 67 4.63 -3.23 10.11
CA ALA A 67 3.97 -4.47 10.53
C ALA A 67 2.47 -4.46 10.21
N PHE A 68 1.79 -3.32 10.48
CA PHE A 68 0.39 -3.14 10.15
C PHE A 68 0.14 -3.20 8.63
N ALA A 69 0.98 -2.55 7.82
CA ALA A 69 0.88 -2.60 6.37
C ALA A 69 1.04 -4.04 5.83
N VAL A 70 2.04 -4.78 6.32
CA VAL A 70 2.22 -6.20 5.94
C VAL A 70 1.02 -7.05 6.36
N PHE A 71 0.46 -6.80 7.54
CA PHE A 71 -0.75 -7.49 7.99
C PHE A 71 -1.94 -7.23 7.08
N THR A 72 -2.18 -5.98 6.68
CA THR A 72 -3.25 -5.64 5.72
C THR A 72 -3.02 -6.27 4.34
N ASP A 73 -1.76 -6.48 3.95
CA ASP A 73 -1.41 -7.10 2.68
C ASP A 73 -1.70 -8.60 2.67
N ILE A 74 -1.40 -9.28 3.78
CA ILE A 74 -1.75 -10.70 3.98
C ILE A 74 -3.27 -10.85 4.00
N LEU A 75 -3.99 -9.97 4.71
CA LEU A 75 -5.44 -9.99 4.75
C LEU A 75 -6.04 -9.81 3.34
N ALA A 76 -5.51 -8.87 2.55
CA ALA A 76 -5.93 -8.67 1.17
C ALA A 76 -5.64 -9.89 0.28
N ALA A 77 -4.47 -10.54 0.45
CA ALA A 77 -4.13 -11.76 -0.26
C ALA A 77 -5.10 -12.90 0.06
N VAL A 78 -5.50 -13.06 1.34
CA VAL A 78 -6.50 -14.06 1.76
C VAL A 78 -7.87 -13.76 1.13
N VAL A 79 -8.30 -12.50 1.13
CA VAL A 79 -9.57 -12.08 0.50
C VAL A 79 -9.54 -12.34 -1.01
N MET A 80 -8.43 -12.07 -1.70
CA MET A 80 -8.28 -12.37 -3.13
C MET A 80 -8.04 -13.85 -3.45
N GLY A 81 -7.53 -14.62 -2.49
CA GLY A 81 -7.33 -16.07 -2.61
C GLY A 81 -8.65 -16.83 -2.80
N ALA A 82 -9.78 -16.25 -2.36
CA ALA A 82 -11.11 -16.75 -2.67
C ALA A 82 -11.45 -16.70 -4.17
N THR A 83 -10.81 -15.81 -4.93
CA THR A 83 -11.10 -15.59 -6.35
C THR A 83 -10.13 -16.34 -7.27
N SER A 84 -8.81 -16.37 -6.95
CA SER A 84 -7.85 -17.22 -7.67
C SER A 84 -6.53 -17.44 -6.93
N TRP A 85 -5.97 -18.66 -7.07
CA TRP A 85 -4.67 -19.02 -6.49
C TRP A 85 -3.49 -18.24 -7.10
N LYS A 86 -3.56 -17.94 -8.41
CA LYS A 86 -2.53 -17.17 -9.13
C LYS A 86 -2.43 -15.73 -8.62
N SER A 87 -3.57 -15.06 -8.41
CA SER A 87 -3.65 -13.69 -7.90
C SER A 87 -3.03 -13.55 -6.50
N SER A 88 -3.24 -14.55 -5.64
CA SER A 88 -2.65 -14.56 -4.30
C SER A 88 -1.12 -14.65 -4.35
N PHE A 89 -0.57 -15.43 -5.29
CA PHE A 89 0.89 -15.56 -5.44
C PHE A 89 1.53 -14.29 -6.02
N GLU A 90 0.90 -13.66 -7.02
CA GLU A 90 1.36 -12.37 -7.56
C GLU A 90 1.35 -11.27 -6.46
N THR A 91 0.30 -11.24 -5.63
CA THR A 91 0.20 -10.34 -4.48
C THR A 91 1.33 -10.53 -3.49
N PHE A 92 1.68 -11.78 -3.20
CA PHE A 92 2.77 -12.11 -2.27
C PHE A 92 4.14 -11.65 -2.79
N ILE A 93 4.42 -11.85 -4.08
CA ILE A 93 5.68 -11.40 -4.72
C ILE A 93 5.80 -9.86 -4.67
N ILE A 94 4.71 -9.15 -4.96
CA ILE A 94 4.68 -7.68 -4.91
C ILE A 94 4.95 -7.18 -3.49
N ALA A 95 4.34 -7.80 -2.47
CA ALA A 95 4.55 -7.44 -1.07
C ALA A 95 6.03 -7.61 -0.65
N ILE A 96 6.65 -8.74 -0.99
CA ILE A 96 8.08 -8.99 -0.70
C ILE A 96 8.98 -7.94 -1.37
N SER A 97 8.73 -7.66 -2.65
CA SER A 97 9.52 -6.69 -3.42
C SER A 97 9.50 -5.31 -2.77
N VAL A 98 8.36 -4.88 -2.23
CA VAL A 98 8.20 -3.60 -1.55
C VAL A 98 8.96 -3.58 -0.21
N ILE A 99 8.87 -4.64 0.58
CA ILE A 99 9.61 -4.75 1.86
C ILE A 99 11.12 -4.65 1.61
N ILE A 100 11.61 -5.37 0.60
CA ILE A 100 13.03 -5.33 0.21
C ILE A 100 13.39 -3.92 -0.27
N GLY A 101 12.58 -3.33 -1.15
CA GLY A 101 12.80 -1.97 -1.66
C GLY A 101 12.91 -0.92 -0.55
N ILE A 102 12.02 -0.96 0.45
CA ILE A 102 12.05 -0.04 1.59
C ILE A 102 13.32 -0.25 2.42
N ARG A 103 13.70 -1.51 2.71
CA ARG A 103 14.93 -1.83 3.44
C ARG A 103 16.16 -1.31 2.69
N VAL A 104 16.26 -1.56 1.40
CA VAL A 104 17.36 -1.08 0.56
C VAL A 104 17.41 0.45 0.55
N ALA A 105 16.27 1.12 0.37
CA ALA A 105 16.20 2.58 0.39
C ALA A 105 16.68 3.17 1.72
N THR A 106 16.28 2.60 2.86
CA THR A 106 16.75 3.06 4.18
C THR A 106 18.24 2.82 4.40
N LEU A 107 18.78 1.68 3.95
CA LEU A 107 20.21 1.37 4.07
C LEU A 107 21.08 2.28 3.20
N ILE A 108 20.65 2.55 1.96
CA ILE A 108 21.38 3.44 1.05
C ILE A 108 21.29 4.88 1.57
N SER A 109 20.11 5.33 2.00
CA SER A 109 19.94 6.69 2.55
C SER A 109 20.78 6.88 3.82
N ALA A 110 20.89 5.86 4.67
CA ALA A 110 21.75 5.89 5.85
C ALA A 110 23.25 5.98 5.52
N LYS A 111 23.68 5.43 4.37
CA LYS A 111 25.06 5.58 3.86
C LYS A 111 25.28 6.88 3.09
N MET A 112 24.22 7.49 2.57
CA MET A 112 24.23 8.73 1.82
C MET A 112 23.88 9.93 2.72
N THR A 113 24.34 9.91 3.97
CA THR A 113 24.36 11.09 4.83
C THR A 113 25.46 12.03 4.33
N TRP A 114 25.03 13.09 3.63
CA TRP A 114 25.79 14.33 3.48
C TRP A 114 25.57 15.22 4.71
#